data_AF-A0A2E5AH73-F1
#
_entry.id   AF-A0A2E5AH73-F1
#
_cell.length_a   1.000
_cell.length_b   1.000
_cell.length_c   1.000
_cell.angle_alpha   90.00
_cell.angle_beta   90.00
_cell.angle_gamma   90.00
#
_symmetry.space_group_name_H-M   'P 1'
#
loop_
_entity.id
_entity.type
_entity.pdbx_description
1 polymer ?
#
loop_
_entity_poly.entity_id
_entity_poly.type
_entity_poly.pdbx_seq_one_letter_code
_entity_poly.pdbx_strand_id
1 'polypeptide(L)'
;MKPKSSRSKLPAEQVVKDIRRKTRRHFSSEDKIRIVLEGLRGDDSIAELCRKEGIAQSLYYTWSKEFMEAGKRRLAGDTARAATTDEVRDLRREARDLKECVADLILENRLLKKKHDRGWGRRRMRYPASEKLEIIRIVEQSHLPAKRTLDQLGVARRTFYRWYDRYLEGGPEALADRSSTPIRVWNRIAPEVQDQIVEMALEQTDLSPRELAVRFTDEKRYFVSEATVYRLLKAHDLITSPAYTVIKAAEAFHTQTTRPNEMWQTDFTYFKIIGWGWVYLSTVLDDYSRYIIAWKLCTTMRAEDVTDTLDMALAASGCDHANVLHRPRLLSDNGPSYIAGELAEYIEANRMSHVRGAPFHPQTQGKIERWHQTLKNRVLLENYFLPGDLEQQIEAFVEHYNHQRYHESLDNVTPADAYFGRAAAIIKRRERIKRKTLEHRRLQHRKLAA
;
A
#
# COMPACT_ATOMS: atom_id res chain seq x y z
N MET A 1 127.53 109.04 -11.06
CA MET A 1 127.34 107.91 -11.99
C MET A 1 125.98 107.27 -11.75
N LYS A 2 125.36 106.84 -12.86
CA LYS A 2 124.06 106.17 -13.05
C LYS A 2 124.00 104.75 -12.38
N PRO A 3 122.84 104.04 -12.39
CA PRO A 3 122.20 103.44 -11.21
C PRO A 3 121.76 101.95 -11.41
N LYS A 4 120.77 101.49 -10.61
CA LYS A 4 119.80 100.36 -10.77
C LYS A 4 120.11 99.01 -10.09
N SER A 5 119.14 98.49 -9.34
CA SER A 5 118.37 97.28 -9.71
C SER A 5 117.13 97.06 -8.82
N SER A 6 116.10 96.47 -9.41
CA SER A 6 114.68 96.37 -9.03
C SER A 6 114.19 94.91 -9.09
N ARG A 7 113.13 94.53 -8.34
CA ARG A 7 112.02 93.58 -8.67
C ARG A 7 111.34 93.08 -7.37
N SER A 8 110.04 92.80 -7.26
CA SER A 8 108.82 93.06 -8.05
C SER A 8 107.63 92.56 -7.22
N LYS A 9 106.66 93.42 -6.90
CA LYS A 9 105.37 93.04 -6.28
C LYS A 9 104.49 92.34 -7.33
N LEU A 10 103.87 91.21 -6.97
CA LEU A 10 102.92 90.50 -7.83
C LEU A 10 101.61 91.31 -7.98
N PRO A 11 101.00 91.38 -9.17
CA PRO A 11 99.83 92.21 -9.44
C PRO A 11 98.55 91.64 -8.78
N ALA A 12 97.69 92.52 -8.26
CA ALA A 12 96.40 92.18 -7.64
C ALA A 12 95.48 91.29 -8.51
N GLU A 13 95.68 91.27 -9.83
CA GLU A 13 94.97 90.39 -10.76
C GLU A 13 95.25 88.90 -10.55
N GLN A 14 96.44 88.54 -10.03
CA GLN A 14 96.84 87.14 -9.83
C GLN A 14 96.15 86.54 -8.60
N VAL A 15 95.97 87.34 -7.53
CA VAL A 15 95.22 86.96 -6.32
C VAL A 15 93.72 86.81 -6.64
N VAL A 16 93.16 87.70 -7.47
CA VAL A 16 91.76 87.61 -7.92
C VAL A 16 91.54 86.42 -8.86
N LYS A 17 92.53 86.04 -9.69
CA LYS A 17 92.50 84.82 -10.51
C LYS A 17 92.49 83.54 -9.67
N ASP A 18 93.25 83.48 -8.57
CA ASP A 18 93.28 82.31 -7.69
C ASP A 18 91.98 82.15 -6.86
N ILE A 19 91.36 83.27 -6.46
CA ILE A 19 90.03 83.26 -5.83
C ILE A 19 88.95 82.80 -6.82
N ARG A 20 89.02 83.23 -8.09
CA ARG A 20 88.13 82.75 -9.17
C ARG A 20 88.37 81.29 -9.56
N ARG A 21 89.57 80.75 -9.34
CA ARG A 21 89.91 79.34 -9.61
C ARG A 21 89.37 78.40 -8.52
N LYS A 22 89.29 78.86 -7.26
CA LYS A 22 88.67 78.12 -6.14
C LYS A 22 87.15 77.99 -6.23
N THR A 23 86.46 78.92 -6.91
CA THR A 23 84.99 78.92 -7.06
C THR A 23 84.46 77.98 -8.17
N ARG A 24 85.33 77.20 -8.84
CA ARG A 24 84.98 76.19 -9.86
C ARG A 24 85.37 74.75 -9.43
N ARG A 25 85.28 74.43 -8.14
CA ARG A 25 85.54 73.06 -7.64
C ARG A 25 84.30 72.19 -7.84
N HIS A 26 84.43 71.08 -8.56
CA HIS A 26 83.38 70.05 -8.64
C HIS A 26 83.41 69.20 -7.36
N PHE A 27 82.26 69.03 -6.72
CA PHE A 27 82.11 68.18 -5.52
C PHE A 27 81.53 66.81 -5.92
N SER A 28 82.22 65.72 -5.53
CA SER A 28 81.73 64.36 -5.75
C SER A 28 80.54 64.04 -4.82
N SER A 29 79.78 62.98 -5.11
CA SER A 29 78.68 62.55 -4.24
C SER A 29 79.16 62.19 -2.83
N GLU A 30 80.35 61.60 -2.71
CA GLU A 30 80.96 61.30 -1.40
C GLU A 30 81.36 62.56 -0.64
N ASP A 31 81.91 63.56 -1.34
CA ASP A 31 82.23 64.86 -0.73
C ASP A 31 80.98 65.57 -0.22
N LYS A 32 79.91 65.56 -1.01
CA LYS A 32 78.61 66.14 -0.62
C LYS A 32 78.06 65.46 0.63
N ILE A 33 78.09 64.13 0.68
CA ILE A 33 77.62 63.35 1.84
C ILE A 33 78.49 63.64 3.06
N ARG A 34 79.83 63.64 2.93
CA ARG A 34 80.75 63.97 4.01
C ARG A 34 80.45 65.35 4.59
N ILE A 35 80.35 66.37 3.73
CA ILE A 35 80.09 67.76 4.13
C ILE A 35 78.72 67.89 4.83
N VAL A 36 77.68 67.23 4.30
CA VAL A 36 76.35 67.20 4.94
C VAL A 36 76.40 66.54 6.32
N LEU A 37 77.11 65.42 6.46
CA LEU A 37 77.25 64.73 7.74
C LEU A 37 78.05 65.55 8.75
N GLU A 38 79.10 66.25 8.32
CA GLU A 38 79.90 67.13 9.17
C GLU A 38 79.08 68.31 9.69
N GLY A 39 78.25 68.92 8.84
CA GLY A 39 77.33 69.98 9.28
C GLY A 39 76.16 69.47 10.14
N LEU A 40 75.74 68.21 10.00
CA LEU A 40 74.73 67.59 10.89
C LEU A 40 75.28 67.21 12.26
N ARG A 41 76.60 67.00 12.38
CA ARG A 41 77.26 66.74 13.68
C ARG A 41 77.33 68.00 14.56
N GLY A 42 77.40 69.19 13.95
CA GLY A 42 77.29 70.47 14.66
C GLY A 42 78.59 70.96 15.31
N ASP A 43 79.75 70.41 14.92
CA ASP A 43 81.05 70.74 15.50
C ASP A 43 81.55 72.15 15.11
N ASP A 44 81.19 72.64 13.92
CA ASP A 44 81.45 74.00 13.42
C ASP A 44 80.13 74.69 13.02
N SER A 45 80.07 76.03 13.03
CA SER A 45 78.91 76.73 12.47
C SER A 45 78.82 76.46 10.95
N ILE A 46 77.60 76.32 10.40
CA ILE A 46 77.41 76.07 8.96
C ILE A 46 78.09 77.16 8.11
N ALA A 47 78.17 78.39 8.63
CA ALA A 47 78.88 79.50 7.98
C ALA A 47 80.41 79.32 7.95
N GLU A 48 81.00 78.70 8.97
CA GLU A 48 82.43 78.36 8.99
C GLU A 48 82.73 77.14 8.12
N LEU A 49 81.91 76.08 8.22
CA LEU A 49 82.04 74.89 7.38
C LEU A 49 81.97 75.25 5.89
N CYS A 50 81.01 76.10 5.51
CA CYS A 50 80.88 76.57 4.13
C CYS A 50 82.06 77.42 3.66
N ARG A 51 82.65 78.25 4.54
CA ARG A 51 83.84 79.05 4.21
C ARG A 51 85.09 78.17 4.06
N LYS A 52 85.25 77.18 4.94
CA LYS A 52 86.36 76.20 4.94
C LYS A 52 86.34 75.34 3.68
N GLU A 53 85.17 74.85 3.31
CA GLU A 53 84.98 73.99 2.14
C GLU A 53 84.79 74.79 0.83
N GLY A 54 84.66 76.12 0.92
CA GLY A 54 84.53 77.01 -0.23
C GLY A 54 83.19 76.91 -0.96
N ILE A 55 82.11 76.57 -0.25
CA ILE A 55 80.74 76.45 -0.77
C ILE A 55 79.83 77.57 -0.25
N ALA A 56 78.77 77.87 -0.98
CA ALA A 56 77.70 78.73 -0.47
C ALA A 56 76.80 77.96 0.51
N GLN A 57 76.33 78.61 1.58
CA GLN A 57 75.45 77.98 2.58
C GLN A 57 74.15 77.44 1.96
N SER A 58 73.61 78.10 0.94
CA SER A 58 72.43 77.61 0.20
C SER A 58 72.66 76.25 -0.45
N LEU A 59 73.88 75.97 -0.89
CA LEU A 59 74.24 74.70 -1.52
C LEU A 59 74.32 73.57 -0.50
N TYR A 60 74.84 73.84 0.70
CA TYR A 60 74.82 72.90 1.83
C TYR A 60 73.40 72.46 2.19
N TYR A 61 72.48 73.43 2.38
CA TYR A 61 71.09 73.11 2.75
C TYR A 61 70.36 72.32 1.66
N THR A 62 70.69 72.56 0.38
CA THR A 62 70.16 71.79 -0.74
C THR A 62 70.60 70.32 -0.66
N TRP A 63 71.90 70.08 -0.46
CA TRP A 63 72.44 68.71 -0.33
C TRP A 63 71.92 67.98 0.91
N SER A 64 71.76 68.69 2.04
CA SER A 64 71.23 68.12 3.27
C SER A 64 69.77 67.64 3.09
N LYS A 65 68.95 68.44 2.40
CA LYS A 65 67.58 68.07 2.09
C LYS A 65 67.50 66.83 1.18
N GLU A 66 68.30 66.80 0.11
CA GLU A 66 68.35 65.66 -0.81
C GLU A 66 68.78 64.36 -0.11
N PHE A 67 69.74 64.44 0.82
CA PHE A 67 70.22 63.30 1.61
C PHE A 67 69.10 62.72 2.50
N MET A 68 68.35 63.58 3.20
CA MET A 68 67.27 63.14 4.08
C MET A 68 66.08 62.53 3.32
N GLU A 69 65.73 63.06 2.15
CA GLU A 69 64.64 62.50 1.32
C GLU A 69 64.99 61.11 0.76
N ALA A 70 66.24 60.89 0.37
CA ALA A 70 66.70 59.60 -0.15
C ALA A 70 66.62 58.49 0.93
N GLY A 71 66.99 58.80 2.18
CA GLY A 71 66.86 57.86 3.31
C GLY A 71 65.41 57.44 3.58
N LYS A 72 64.47 58.38 3.50
CA LYS A 72 63.04 58.13 3.73
C LYS A 72 62.43 57.18 2.69
N ARG A 73 62.83 57.29 1.42
CA ARG A 73 62.32 56.39 0.34
C ARG A 73 62.78 54.94 0.50
N ARG A 74 64.01 54.72 1.00
CA ARG A 74 64.55 53.36 1.15
C ARG A 74 63.83 52.57 2.25
N LEU A 75 63.51 53.23 3.36
CA LEU A 75 62.79 52.63 4.48
C LEU A 75 61.33 52.25 4.15
N ALA A 76 60.70 52.94 3.19
CA ALA A 76 59.35 52.62 2.73
C ALA A 76 59.28 51.45 1.72
N GLY A 77 60.42 51.02 1.15
CA GLY A 77 60.46 49.95 0.14
C GLY A 77 60.36 48.52 0.70
N ASP A 78 60.75 48.30 1.96
CA ASP A 78 60.80 46.96 2.56
C ASP A 78 59.41 46.44 3.00
N THR A 79 58.45 47.33 3.29
CA THR A 79 57.08 46.93 3.65
C THR A 79 56.25 46.45 2.46
N ALA A 80 56.56 46.90 1.24
CA ALA A 80 55.85 46.48 0.03
C ALA A 80 56.25 45.07 -0.43
N ARG A 81 57.51 44.66 -0.21
CA ARG A 81 58.02 43.33 -0.63
C ARG A 81 57.38 42.17 0.13
N ALA A 82 57.04 42.35 1.41
CA ALA A 82 56.44 41.30 2.23
C ALA A 82 54.98 40.96 1.85
N ALA A 83 54.27 41.86 1.15
CA ALA A 83 52.85 41.67 0.79
C ALA A 83 52.64 40.94 -0.56
N THR A 84 53.69 40.77 -1.36
CA THR A 84 53.64 40.24 -2.75
C THR A 84 54.30 38.86 -2.94
N THR A 85 54.72 38.20 -1.87
CA THR A 85 55.37 36.88 -1.97
C THR A 85 54.40 35.81 -2.47
N ASP A 86 54.87 34.91 -3.35
CA ASP A 86 54.06 33.81 -3.92
C ASP A 86 53.38 32.96 -2.83
N GLU A 87 54.00 32.78 -1.66
CA GLU A 87 53.41 32.10 -0.50
C GLU A 87 52.07 32.70 -0.04
N VAL A 88 51.93 34.04 -0.05
CA VAL A 88 50.69 34.72 0.36
C VAL A 88 49.60 34.52 -0.69
N ARG A 89 49.97 34.42 -1.98
CA ARG A 89 49.01 34.12 -3.06
C ARG A 89 48.54 32.67 -2.98
N ASP A 90 49.44 31.75 -2.71
CA ASP A 90 49.13 30.32 -2.64
C ASP A 90 48.27 30.01 -1.40
N LEU A 91 48.58 30.59 -0.24
CA LEU A 91 47.73 30.50 0.96
C LEU A 91 46.32 31.08 0.74
N ARG A 92 46.18 32.17 -0.03
CA ARG A 92 44.86 32.72 -0.39
C ARG A 92 44.10 31.83 -1.38
N ARG A 93 44.80 31.06 -2.21
CA ARG A 93 44.18 30.07 -3.10
C ARG A 93 43.68 28.88 -2.31
N GLU A 94 44.53 28.30 -1.46
CA GLU A 94 44.15 27.20 -0.57
C GLU A 94 42.99 27.58 0.35
N ALA A 95 43.00 28.81 0.91
CA ALA A 95 41.89 29.29 1.74
C ALA A 95 40.57 29.43 0.97
N ARG A 96 40.59 29.63 -0.36
CA ARG A 96 39.38 29.62 -1.19
C ARG A 96 38.93 28.20 -1.49
N ASP A 97 39.86 27.34 -1.89
CA ASP A 97 39.58 25.94 -2.23
C ASP A 97 39.05 25.17 -0.99
N LEU A 98 39.60 25.46 0.20
CA LEU A 98 39.10 24.94 1.48
C LEU A 98 37.70 25.46 1.81
N LYS A 99 37.40 26.74 1.52
CA LYS A 99 36.06 27.30 1.75
C LYS A 99 35.01 26.66 0.85
N GLU A 100 35.34 26.39 -0.41
CA GLU A 100 34.47 25.63 -1.32
C GLU A 100 34.27 24.20 -0.82
N CYS A 101 35.34 23.48 -0.49
CA CYS A 101 35.24 22.13 0.08
C CYS A 101 34.38 22.08 1.35
N VAL A 102 34.52 23.07 2.24
CA VAL A 102 33.72 23.14 3.48
C VAL A 102 32.25 23.42 3.16
N ALA A 103 31.94 24.29 2.18
CA ALA A 103 30.57 24.52 1.75
C ALA A 103 29.92 23.26 1.16
N ASP A 104 30.66 22.52 0.33
CA ASP A 104 30.23 21.24 -0.24
C ASP A 104 29.96 20.20 0.85
N LEU A 105 30.90 20.05 1.80
CA LEU A 105 30.78 19.10 2.92
C LEU A 105 29.63 19.45 3.89
N ILE A 106 29.34 20.74 4.09
CA ILE A 106 28.19 21.19 4.90
C ILE A 106 26.88 20.83 4.21
N LEU A 107 26.78 21.05 2.89
CA LEU A 107 25.59 20.69 2.13
C LEU A 107 25.39 19.17 2.13
N GLU A 108 26.45 18.40 1.90
CA GLU A 108 26.44 16.94 1.95
C GLU A 108 26.00 16.43 3.33
N ASN A 109 26.53 17.00 4.42
CA ASN A 109 26.07 16.67 5.77
C ASN A 109 24.58 16.97 5.98
N ARG A 110 24.08 18.09 5.44
CA ARG A 110 22.67 18.46 5.55
C ARG A 110 21.78 17.47 4.80
N LEU A 111 22.20 17.02 3.62
CA LEU A 111 21.49 16.02 2.82
C LEU A 111 21.51 14.64 3.50
N LEU A 112 22.65 14.24 4.06
CA LEU A 112 22.80 12.99 4.81
C LEU A 112 21.96 12.97 6.09
N LYS A 113 21.90 14.08 6.84
CA LYS A 113 21.01 14.21 8.00
C LYS A 113 19.54 14.05 7.61
N LYS A 114 19.07 14.74 6.56
CA LYS A 114 17.69 14.58 6.06
C LYS A 114 17.39 13.15 5.63
N LYS A 115 18.33 12.51 4.92
CA LYS A 115 18.21 11.09 4.53
C LYS A 115 18.07 10.18 5.75
N HIS A 116 18.89 10.38 6.77
CA HIS A 116 18.88 9.59 7.99
C HIS A 116 17.56 9.76 8.76
N ASP A 117 17.16 11.00 9.02
CA ASP A 117 15.98 11.32 9.84
C ASP A 117 14.67 10.90 9.17
N ARG A 118 14.58 11.04 7.84
CA ARG A 118 13.40 10.66 7.05
C ARG A 118 13.46 9.24 6.50
N GLY A 119 14.58 8.54 6.67
CA GLY A 119 14.79 7.19 6.13
C GLY A 119 14.79 7.08 4.60
N TRP A 120 15.11 8.15 3.88
CA TRP A 120 15.09 8.17 2.41
C TRP A 120 16.07 7.15 1.80
N GLY A 121 15.62 6.48 0.73
CA GLY A 121 16.42 5.51 -0.02
C GLY A 121 16.38 4.07 0.53
N ARG A 122 15.54 3.81 1.55
CA ARG A 122 15.29 2.43 2.02
C ARG A 122 14.52 1.60 0.99
N ARG A 123 14.74 0.29 1.01
CA ARG A 123 14.06 -0.65 0.09
C ARG A 123 12.54 -0.62 0.35
N ARG A 124 11.74 -0.47 -0.71
CA ARG A 124 10.26 -0.35 -0.69
C ARG A 124 9.71 0.92 -0.01
N MET A 125 10.51 1.97 0.14
CA MET A 125 10.04 3.27 0.63
C MET A 125 8.96 3.85 -0.31
N ARG A 126 7.85 4.33 0.25
CA ARG A 126 6.89 5.20 -0.45
C ARG A 126 7.09 6.63 0.03
N TYR A 127 7.22 7.55 -0.93
CA TYR A 127 7.37 8.97 -0.66
C TYR A 127 6.01 9.64 -0.81
N PRO A 128 5.50 10.37 0.20
CA PRO A 128 4.32 11.21 0.04
C PRO A 128 4.61 12.37 -0.95
N ALA A 129 3.57 13.01 -1.47
CA ALA A 129 3.69 14.09 -2.46
C ALA A 129 4.58 15.25 -1.97
N SER A 130 4.47 15.59 -0.68
CA SER A 130 5.29 16.61 -0.02
C SER A 130 6.78 16.28 -0.07
N GLU A 131 7.16 15.02 0.18
CA GLU A 131 8.55 14.58 0.12
C GLU A 131 9.09 14.50 -1.30
N LYS A 132 8.26 14.09 -2.28
CA LYS A 132 8.64 14.14 -3.69
C LYS A 132 8.97 15.59 -4.11
N LEU A 133 8.14 16.55 -3.69
CA LEU A 133 8.35 17.97 -3.98
C LEU A 133 9.62 18.50 -3.28
N GLU A 134 9.85 18.10 -2.03
CA GLU A 134 11.06 18.46 -1.28
C GLU A 134 12.32 17.92 -1.97
N ILE A 135 12.31 16.67 -2.44
CA ILE A 135 13.41 16.07 -3.19
C ILE A 135 13.65 16.81 -4.51
N ILE A 136 12.58 17.19 -5.24
CA ILE A 136 12.70 17.99 -6.46
C ILE A 136 13.37 19.33 -6.18
N ARG A 137 12.90 20.07 -5.17
CA ARG A 137 13.50 21.37 -4.79
C ARG A 137 14.96 21.23 -4.36
N ILE A 138 15.29 20.17 -3.62
CA ILE A 138 16.67 19.90 -3.21
C ILE A 138 17.56 19.69 -4.44
N VAL A 139 17.10 18.95 -5.44
CA VAL A 139 17.87 18.69 -6.66
C VAL A 139 17.99 19.96 -7.52
N GLU A 140 16.94 20.77 -7.63
CA GLU A 140 16.96 22.04 -8.38
C GLU A 140 17.85 23.11 -7.73
N GLN A 141 17.92 23.14 -6.40
CA GLN A 141 18.72 24.11 -5.64
C GLN A 141 20.15 23.62 -5.36
N SER A 142 20.48 22.39 -5.76
CA SER A 142 21.81 21.82 -5.53
C SER A 142 22.82 22.39 -6.53
N HIS A 143 23.99 22.79 -6.05
CA HIS A 143 25.14 23.09 -6.89
C HIS A 143 25.82 21.83 -7.45
N LEU A 144 25.46 20.65 -6.92
CA LEU A 144 25.99 19.37 -7.38
C LEU A 144 25.18 18.85 -8.57
N PRO A 145 25.81 18.05 -9.47
CA PRO A 145 25.08 17.39 -10.54
C PRO A 145 23.97 16.50 -9.97
N ALA A 146 22.77 16.55 -10.58
CA ALA A 146 21.59 15.82 -10.12
C ALA A 146 21.85 14.33 -9.80
N LYS A 147 22.75 13.67 -10.54
CA LYS A 147 23.17 12.29 -10.26
C LYS A 147 23.76 12.14 -8.85
N ARG A 148 24.75 12.98 -8.47
CA ARG A 148 25.40 12.91 -7.16
C ARG A 148 24.41 13.20 -6.04
N THR A 149 23.54 14.20 -6.22
CA THR A 149 22.52 14.56 -5.24
C THR A 149 21.53 13.41 -5.02
N LEU A 150 21.09 12.75 -6.10
CA LEU A 150 20.17 11.61 -6.02
C LEU A 150 20.82 10.37 -5.40
N ASP A 151 22.09 10.10 -5.71
CA ASP A 151 22.86 9.00 -5.12
C ASP A 151 23.02 9.21 -3.60
N GLN A 152 23.32 10.43 -3.15
CA GLN A 152 23.36 10.79 -1.73
C GLN A 152 22.00 10.59 -1.06
N LEU A 153 20.90 11.00 -1.69
CA LEU A 153 19.53 10.82 -1.18
C LEU A 153 19.02 9.36 -1.27
N GLY A 154 19.71 8.48 -2.01
CA GLY A 154 19.31 7.10 -2.24
C GLY A 154 18.08 6.95 -3.15
N VAL A 155 17.80 7.93 -4.01
CA VAL A 155 16.65 7.94 -4.92
C VAL A 155 17.10 7.54 -6.32
N ALA A 156 16.51 6.49 -6.87
CA ALA A 156 16.85 6.05 -8.23
C ALA A 156 16.51 7.12 -9.28
N ARG A 157 17.43 7.38 -10.22
CA ARG A 157 17.30 8.41 -11.25
C ARG A 157 16.00 8.32 -12.07
N ARG A 158 15.61 7.11 -12.46
CA ARG A 158 14.36 6.85 -13.20
C ARG A 158 13.11 7.24 -12.39
N THR A 159 13.16 7.03 -11.07
CA THR A 159 12.06 7.40 -10.17
C THR A 159 11.96 8.92 -10.03
N PHE A 160 13.11 9.59 -9.88
CA PHE A 160 13.17 11.06 -9.81
C PHE A 160 12.62 11.71 -11.08
N TYR A 161 13.14 11.36 -12.27
CA TYR A 161 12.67 12.00 -13.50
C TYR A 161 11.19 11.75 -13.76
N ARG A 162 10.65 10.57 -13.42
CA ARG A 162 9.20 10.32 -13.48
C ARG A 162 8.39 11.27 -12.57
N TRP A 163 8.91 11.64 -11.40
CA TRP A 163 8.29 12.65 -10.54
C TRP A 163 8.47 14.06 -11.10
N TYR A 164 9.66 14.35 -11.64
CA TYR A 164 10.01 15.63 -12.24
C TYR A 164 9.14 15.95 -13.46
N ASP A 165 8.97 15.00 -14.39
CA ASP A 165 8.11 15.14 -15.56
C ASP A 165 6.66 15.44 -15.15
N ARG A 166 6.15 14.72 -14.13
CA ARG A 166 4.81 14.98 -13.58
C ARG A 166 4.69 16.35 -12.94
N TYR A 167 5.74 16.80 -12.25
CA TYR A 167 5.79 18.13 -11.66
C TYR A 167 5.78 19.23 -12.73
N LEU A 168 6.51 19.04 -13.84
CA LEU A 168 6.51 19.97 -14.97
C LEU A 168 5.15 20.02 -15.68
N GLU A 169 4.47 18.88 -15.85
CA GLU A 169 3.17 18.81 -16.52
C GLU A 169 2.00 19.39 -15.70
N GLY A 170 1.99 19.18 -14.38
CA GLY A 170 0.81 19.46 -13.55
C GLY A 170 1.10 20.01 -12.16
N GLY A 171 2.31 20.52 -11.92
CA GLY A 171 2.70 21.18 -10.68
C GLY A 171 2.75 20.25 -9.45
N PRO A 172 2.73 20.82 -8.24
CA PRO A 172 2.80 20.05 -6.98
C PRO A 172 1.70 18.99 -6.83
N GLU A 173 0.48 19.27 -7.28
CA GLU A 173 -0.68 18.36 -7.19
C GLU A 173 -0.46 17.07 -8.00
N ALA A 174 0.26 17.18 -9.13
CA ALA A 174 0.56 16.03 -9.97
C ALA A 174 1.53 15.02 -9.32
N LEU A 175 2.15 15.34 -8.17
CA LEU A 175 3.00 14.42 -7.40
C LEU A 175 2.21 13.46 -6.49
N ALA A 176 0.90 13.68 -6.33
CA ALA A 176 0.03 12.77 -5.61
C ALA A 176 0.08 11.34 -6.20
N ASP A 177 -0.03 10.35 -5.32
CA ASP A 177 -0.13 8.96 -5.76
C ASP A 177 -1.41 8.79 -6.59
N ARG A 178 -1.24 8.39 -7.85
CA ARG A 178 -2.37 7.98 -8.68
C ARG A 178 -2.74 6.57 -8.28
N SER A 179 -4.02 6.28 -8.27
CA SER A 179 -4.49 4.91 -8.08
C SER A 179 -3.85 4.01 -9.14
N SER A 180 -3.23 2.91 -8.71
CA SER A 180 -2.75 1.87 -9.62
C SER A 180 -3.88 0.97 -10.11
N THR A 181 -5.13 1.26 -9.73
CA THR A 181 -6.29 0.53 -10.23
C THR A 181 -6.40 0.80 -11.74
N PRO A 182 -6.43 -0.25 -12.57
CA PRO A 182 -6.64 -0.08 -14.00
C PRO A 182 -7.91 0.75 -14.24
N ILE A 183 -7.84 1.73 -15.13
CA ILE A 183 -8.99 2.56 -15.53
C ILE A 183 -10.14 1.66 -16.03
N ARG A 184 -9.80 0.49 -16.60
CA ARG A 184 -10.75 -0.51 -17.09
C ARG A 184 -10.46 -1.87 -16.49
N VAL A 185 -11.46 -2.45 -15.84
CA VAL A 185 -11.41 -3.81 -15.30
C VAL A 185 -12.18 -4.72 -16.25
N TRP A 186 -11.49 -5.70 -16.85
CA TRP A 186 -12.07 -6.57 -17.89
C TRP A 186 -13.29 -7.38 -17.46
N ASN A 187 -13.44 -7.64 -16.16
CA ASN A 187 -14.52 -8.46 -15.61
C ASN A 187 -15.63 -7.62 -14.94
N ARG A 188 -15.72 -6.32 -15.27
CA ARG A 188 -16.82 -5.47 -14.79
C ARG A 188 -18.13 -5.93 -15.43
N ILE A 189 -19.18 -6.05 -14.63
CA ILE A 189 -20.53 -6.37 -15.11
C ILE A 189 -21.14 -5.13 -15.74
N ALA A 190 -21.79 -5.28 -16.90
CA ALA A 190 -22.45 -4.19 -17.59
C ALA A 190 -23.61 -3.61 -16.73
N PRO A 191 -23.90 -2.31 -16.77
CA PRO A 191 -24.96 -1.69 -15.96
C PRO A 191 -26.31 -2.40 -16.11
N GLU A 192 -26.68 -2.79 -17.32
CA GLU A 192 -27.97 -3.43 -17.62
C GLU A 192 -28.11 -4.79 -16.93
N VAL A 193 -26.99 -5.47 -16.69
CA VAL A 193 -26.98 -6.74 -15.96
C VAL A 193 -26.99 -6.49 -14.44
N GLN A 194 -26.41 -5.39 -13.97
CA GLN A 194 -26.51 -5.01 -12.56
C GLN A 194 -27.97 -4.70 -12.21
N ASP A 195 -28.67 -3.95 -13.07
CA ASP A 195 -30.08 -3.61 -12.88
C ASP A 195 -30.96 -4.87 -12.79
N GLN A 196 -30.74 -5.85 -13.67
CA GLN A 196 -31.45 -7.13 -13.62
C GLN A 196 -31.19 -7.94 -12.33
N ILE A 197 -29.99 -7.84 -11.75
CA ILE A 197 -29.70 -8.51 -10.47
C ILE A 197 -30.46 -7.82 -9.34
N VAL A 198 -30.49 -6.48 -9.35
CA VAL A 198 -31.21 -5.67 -8.35
C VAL A 198 -32.71 -5.91 -8.45
N GLU A 199 -33.27 -5.92 -9.66
CA GLU A 199 -34.69 -6.22 -9.92
C GLU A 199 -35.07 -7.60 -9.35
N MET A 200 -34.29 -8.64 -9.66
CA MET A 200 -34.51 -9.99 -9.12
C MET A 200 -34.41 -10.03 -7.59
N ALA A 201 -33.53 -9.22 -6.98
CA ALA A 201 -33.40 -9.13 -5.52
C ALA A 201 -34.63 -8.48 -4.87
N LEU A 202 -35.23 -7.48 -5.53
CA LEU A 202 -36.43 -6.80 -5.07
C LEU A 202 -37.69 -7.68 -5.22
N GLU A 203 -37.74 -8.50 -6.28
CA GLU A 203 -38.81 -9.48 -6.47
C GLU A 203 -38.71 -10.66 -5.49
N GLN A 204 -37.50 -11.04 -5.10
CA GLN A 204 -37.23 -12.25 -4.32
C GLN A 204 -36.42 -11.92 -3.05
N THR A 205 -37.06 -11.17 -2.16
CA THR A 205 -36.45 -10.60 -0.95
C THR A 205 -35.87 -11.63 0.03
N ASP A 206 -36.35 -12.87 -0.03
CA ASP A 206 -35.95 -13.95 0.88
C ASP A 206 -34.64 -14.62 0.48
N LEU A 207 -34.14 -14.37 -0.73
CA LEU A 207 -32.93 -15.03 -1.22
C LEU A 207 -31.66 -14.38 -0.67
N SER A 208 -30.76 -15.23 -0.16
CA SER A 208 -29.41 -14.79 0.16
C SER A 208 -28.63 -14.37 -1.11
N PRO A 209 -27.58 -13.54 -1.00
CA PRO A 209 -26.72 -13.19 -2.13
C PRO A 209 -26.14 -14.40 -2.88
N ARG A 210 -25.91 -15.51 -2.15
CA ARG A 210 -25.49 -16.81 -2.70
C ARG A 210 -26.58 -17.40 -3.59
N GLU A 211 -27.79 -17.53 -3.07
CA GLU A 211 -28.93 -18.10 -3.78
C GLU A 211 -29.33 -17.25 -4.98
N LEU A 212 -29.32 -15.94 -4.82
CA LEU A 212 -29.60 -14.99 -5.89
C LEU A 212 -28.58 -15.13 -7.04
N ALA A 213 -27.29 -15.27 -6.73
CA ALA A 213 -26.27 -15.48 -7.76
C ALA A 213 -26.46 -16.78 -8.55
N VAL A 214 -26.85 -17.85 -7.85
CA VAL A 214 -27.14 -19.17 -8.44
C VAL A 214 -28.39 -19.10 -9.31
N ARG A 215 -29.48 -18.55 -8.78
CA ARG A 215 -30.74 -18.37 -9.52
C ARG A 215 -30.56 -17.52 -10.76
N PHE A 216 -29.84 -16.40 -10.64
CA PHE A 216 -29.52 -15.53 -11.77
C PHE A 216 -28.74 -16.28 -12.86
N THR A 217 -27.77 -17.10 -12.46
CA THR A 217 -26.99 -17.92 -13.40
C THR A 217 -27.87 -18.94 -14.11
N ASP A 218 -28.82 -19.54 -13.41
CA ASP A 218 -29.74 -20.53 -13.97
C ASP A 218 -30.81 -19.92 -14.86
N GLU A 219 -31.45 -18.83 -14.47
CA GLU A 219 -32.55 -18.21 -15.21
C GLU A 219 -32.04 -17.38 -16.38
N LYS A 220 -31.10 -16.45 -16.13
CA LYS A 220 -30.60 -15.50 -17.14
C LYS A 220 -29.47 -16.08 -17.99
N ARG A 221 -29.01 -17.31 -17.69
CA ARG A 221 -27.88 -17.97 -18.38
C ARG A 221 -26.62 -17.11 -18.42
N TYR A 222 -26.41 -16.32 -17.36
CA TYR A 222 -25.31 -15.39 -17.24
C TYR A 222 -24.67 -15.50 -15.86
N PHE A 223 -23.39 -15.83 -15.83
CA PHE A 223 -22.70 -16.08 -14.56
C PHE A 223 -22.38 -14.80 -13.79
N VAL A 224 -22.78 -14.79 -12.52
CA VAL A 224 -22.41 -13.79 -11.52
C VAL A 224 -21.88 -14.48 -10.28
N SER A 225 -20.87 -13.91 -9.63
CA SER A 225 -20.34 -14.45 -8.37
C SER A 225 -21.15 -13.91 -7.19
N GLU A 226 -21.33 -14.72 -6.15
CA GLU A 226 -21.90 -14.28 -4.87
C GLU A 226 -21.27 -12.97 -4.35
N ALA A 227 -19.94 -12.87 -4.31
CA ALA A 227 -19.25 -11.66 -3.84
C ALA A 227 -19.56 -10.41 -4.68
N THR A 228 -20.00 -10.56 -5.92
CA THR A 228 -20.41 -9.43 -6.78
C THR A 228 -21.85 -9.06 -6.51
N VAL A 229 -22.73 -10.05 -6.38
CA VAL A 229 -24.13 -9.84 -5.95
C VAL A 229 -24.16 -9.17 -4.58
N TYR A 230 -23.42 -9.69 -3.59
CA TYR A 230 -23.30 -9.09 -2.27
C TYR A 230 -22.84 -7.63 -2.33
N ARG A 231 -21.77 -7.32 -3.09
CA ARG A 231 -21.28 -5.94 -3.21
C ARG A 231 -22.30 -5.01 -3.88
N LEU A 232 -23.06 -5.52 -4.85
CA LEU A 232 -24.11 -4.76 -5.51
C LEU A 232 -25.25 -4.48 -4.54
N LEU A 233 -25.80 -5.50 -3.89
CA LEU A 233 -26.86 -5.32 -2.88
C LEU A 233 -26.42 -4.39 -1.75
N LYS A 234 -25.15 -4.50 -1.30
CA LYS A 234 -24.59 -3.57 -0.31
C LYS A 234 -24.56 -2.13 -0.79
N ALA A 235 -24.19 -1.90 -2.04
CA ALA A 235 -24.11 -0.55 -2.61
C ALA A 235 -25.49 0.09 -2.81
N HIS A 236 -26.55 -0.73 -2.90
CA HIS A 236 -27.93 -0.30 -2.98
C HIS A 236 -28.67 -0.38 -1.63
N ASP A 237 -27.96 -0.62 -0.52
CA ASP A 237 -28.54 -0.79 0.82
C ASP A 237 -29.62 -1.88 0.92
N LEU A 238 -29.56 -2.90 0.06
CA LEU A 238 -30.49 -4.03 -0.01
C LEU A 238 -30.03 -5.24 0.81
N ILE A 239 -28.95 -5.11 1.59
CA ILE A 239 -28.58 -6.16 2.54
C ILE A 239 -29.44 -5.96 3.78
N THR A 240 -30.51 -6.73 3.87
CA THR A 240 -31.24 -6.92 5.11
C THR A 240 -30.29 -7.49 6.16
N SER A 241 -30.20 -6.83 7.32
CA SER A 241 -29.54 -7.40 8.49
C SER A 241 -30.10 -8.81 8.71
N PRO A 242 -29.26 -9.84 8.83
CA PRO A 242 -29.77 -11.20 8.94
C PRO A 242 -30.59 -11.32 10.22
N ALA A 243 -31.89 -11.58 10.09
CA ALA A 243 -32.72 -12.07 11.20
C ALA A 243 -32.33 -13.50 11.62
N TYR A 244 -31.35 -14.10 10.91
CA TYR A 244 -30.91 -15.47 11.12
C TYR A 244 -29.49 -15.53 11.69
N THR A 245 -29.37 -16.14 12.86
CA THR A 245 -28.07 -16.57 13.39
C THR A 245 -27.55 -17.70 12.50
N VAL A 246 -26.57 -17.41 11.63
CA VAL A 246 -25.85 -18.44 10.87
C VAL A 246 -24.98 -19.23 11.85
N ILE A 247 -25.52 -20.32 12.40
CA ILE A 247 -24.70 -21.31 13.08
C ILE A 247 -23.95 -22.08 11.98
N LYS A 248 -22.67 -21.73 11.78
CA LYS A 248 -21.76 -22.52 10.94
C LYS A 248 -21.73 -23.96 11.46
N ALA A 249 -22.04 -24.90 10.58
CA ALA A 249 -21.81 -26.31 10.86
C ALA A 249 -20.30 -26.54 11.02
N ALA A 250 -19.86 -26.91 12.22
CA ALA A 250 -18.50 -27.37 12.43
C ALA A 250 -18.38 -28.82 11.94
N GLU A 251 -17.44 -29.03 11.01
CA GLU A 251 -16.83 -30.30 10.64
C GLU A 251 -17.58 -31.24 9.67
N ALA A 252 -16.78 -31.90 8.81
CA ALA A 252 -17.21 -32.77 7.73
C ALA A 252 -17.38 -34.22 8.23
N PHE A 253 -18.51 -34.85 7.87
CA PHE A 253 -18.96 -36.16 8.33
C PHE A 253 -17.99 -37.31 8.01
N HIS A 254 -17.76 -38.21 8.98
CA HIS A 254 -16.81 -39.34 8.91
C HIS A 254 -17.27 -40.57 8.09
N THR A 255 -18.54 -40.66 7.68
CA THR A 255 -19.02 -41.67 6.72
C THR A 255 -20.08 -41.02 5.83
N GLN A 256 -19.68 -40.64 4.62
CA GLN A 256 -20.59 -39.98 3.68
C GLN A 256 -21.31 -41.03 2.84
N THR A 257 -22.64 -40.92 2.81
CA THR A 257 -23.44 -41.57 1.77
C THR A 257 -23.02 -41.07 0.40
N THR A 258 -23.12 -41.95 -0.59
CA THR A 258 -22.63 -41.72 -1.95
C THR A 258 -23.75 -41.64 -2.98
N ARG A 259 -24.95 -42.11 -2.64
CA ARG A 259 -26.11 -42.13 -3.53
C ARG A 259 -27.43 -41.97 -2.78
N PRO A 260 -28.51 -41.54 -3.48
CA PRO A 260 -29.86 -41.52 -2.92
C PRO A 260 -30.31 -42.91 -2.45
N ASN A 261 -31.14 -42.95 -1.41
CA ASN A 261 -31.70 -44.15 -0.78
C ASN A 261 -30.67 -45.11 -0.19
N GLU A 262 -29.43 -44.68 0.02
CA GLU A 262 -28.42 -45.47 0.74
C GLU A 262 -28.69 -45.48 2.25
N MET A 263 -29.11 -44.33 2.79
CA MET A 263 -29.44 -44.16 4.20
C MET A 263 -30.52 -43.10 4.36
N TRP A 264 -31.49 -43.38 5.21
CA TRP A 264 -32.55 -42.46 5.60
C TRP A 264 -32.36 -42.07 7.06
N GLN A 265 -32.47 -40.78 7.34
CA GLN A 265 -32.57 -40.27 8.69
C GLN A 265 -34.04 -40.12 9.06
N THR A 266 -34.42 -40.60 10.24
CA THR A 266 -35.75 -40.40 10.80
C THR A 266 -35.65 -39.81 12.18
N ASP A 267 -36.53 -38.86 12.47
CA ASP A 267 -36.60 -38.18 13.76
C ASP A 267 -38.01 -37.60 13.93
N PHE A 268 -38.42 -37.43 15.19
CA PHE A 268 -39.64 -36.73 15.53
C PHE A 268 -39.33 -35.29 15.92
N THR A 269 -40.20 -34.39 15.51
CA THR A 269 -40.32 -33.09 16.17
C THR A 269 -41.75 -32.86 16.63
N TYR A 270 -41.99 -31.80 17.39
CA TYR A 270 -43.30 -31.55 17.96
C TYR A 270 -43.68 -30.07 17.86
N PHE A 271 -44.98 -29.83 17.74
CA PHE A 271 -45.62 -28.53 17.67
C PHE A 271 -46.71 -28.46 18.73
N LYS A 272 -46.88 -27.28 19.33
CA LYS A 272 -47.97 -27.02 20.27
C LYS A 272 -49.07 -26.25 19.56
N ILE A 273 -50.25 -26.85 19.42
CA ILE A 273 -51.43 -26.19 18.87
C ILE A 273 -52.29 -25.74 20.05
N ILE A 274 -52.55 -24.43 20.13
CA ILE A 274 -53.40 -23.86 21.17
C ILE A 274 -54.81 -24.46 21.07
N GLY A 275 -55.30 -25.06 22.15
CA GLY A 275 -56.61 -25.70 22.21
C GLY A 275 -56.66 -27.18 21.77
N TRP A 276 -55.60 -27.71 21.14
CA TRP A 276 -55.56 -29.09 20.63
C TRP A 276 -54.43 -29.93 21.24
N GLY A 277 -53.46 -29.30 21.89
CA GLY A 277 -52.36 -29.99 22.57
C GLY A 277 -51.13 -30.14 21.69
N TRP A 278 -50.35 -31.19 21.93
CA TRP A 278 -49.14 -31.48 21.19
C TRP A 278 -49.45 -32.36 19.97
N VAL A 279 -48.85 -32.00 18.85
CA VAL A 279 -48.84 -32.80 17.62
C VAL A 279 -47.38 -33.09 17.28
N TYR A 280 -47.11 -34.31 16.83
CA TYR A 280 -45.78 -34.80 16.55
C TYR A 280 -45.62 -34.94 15.04
N LEU A 281 -44.48 -34.53 14.50
CA LEU A 281 -44.14 -34.65 13.10
C LEU A 281 -43.08 -35.74 12.97
N SER A 282 -43.45 -36.87 12.39
CA SER A 282 -42.53 -37.91 11.95
C SER A 282 -42.00 -37.55 10.57
N THR A 283 -40.68 -37.58 10.36
CA THR A 283 -40.06 -37.19 9.09
C THR A 283 -39.01 -38.19 8.65
N VAL A 284 -38.99 -38.53 7.36
CA VAL A 284 -37.96 -39.38 6.71
C VAL A 284 -37.19 -38.55 5.68
N LEU A 285 -35.91 -38.34 5.94
CA LEU A 285 -34.98 -37.55 5.12
C LEU A 285 -33.92 -38.46 4.47
N ASP A 286 -33.64 -38.26 3.18
CA ASP A 286 -32.53 -38.91 2.49
C ASP A 286 -31.18 -38.28 2.90
N ASP A 287 -30.27 -39.10 3.46
CA ASP A 287 -29.01 -38.63 4.03
C ASP A 287 -28.04 -38.03 2.99
N TYR A 288 -28.11 -38.49 1.74
CA TYR A 288 -27.28 -38.04 0.64
C TYR A 288 -27.78 -36.72 0.08
N SER A 289 -29.01 -36.71 -0.43
CA SER A 289 -29.61 -35.62 -1.20
C SER A 289 -30.32 -34.56 -0.36
N ARG A 290 -30.47 -34.77 0.96
CA ARG A 290 -31.29 -33.94 1.87
C ARG A 290 -32.78 -33.98 1.59
N TYR A 291 -33.24 -34.74 0.59
CA TYR A 291 -34.64 -34.74 0.17
C TYR A 291 -35.55 -35.31 1.26
N ILE A 292 -36.65 -34.62 1.55
CA ILE A 292 -37.70 -35.15 2.43
C ILE A 292 -38.53 -36.12 1.61
N ILE A 293 -38.42 -37.41 1.93
CA ILE A 293 -39.09 -38.49 1.20
C ILE A 293 -40.54 -38.59 1.65
N ALA A 294 -40.76 -38.58 2.97
CA ALA A 294 -42.09 -38.62 3.56
C ALA A 294 -42.09 -37.91 4.91
N TRP A 295 -43.27 -37.45 5.31
CA TRP A 295 -43.53 -36.90 6.62
C TRP A 295 -45.00 -37.17 6.98
N LYS A 296 -45.30 -37.21 8.28
CA LYS A 296 -46.66 -37.44 8.79
C LYS A 296 -46.85 -36.70 10.12
N LEU A 297 -48.00 -36.04 10.27
CA LEU A 297 -48.44 -35.52 11.57
C LEU A 297 -49.18 -36.61 12.35
N CYS A 298 -48.74 -36.81 13.59
CA CYS A 298 -49.17 -37.85 14.51
C CYS A 298 -49.65 -37.23 15.82
N THR A 299 -50.62 -37.85 16.47
CA THR A 299 -51.06 -37.46 17.82
C THR A 299 -50.23 -38.15 18.91
N THR A 300 -49.42 -39.14 18.53
CA THR A 300 -48.50 -39.87 19.41
C THR A 300 -47.09 -39.96 18.85
N MET A 301 -46.17 -40.55 19.63
CA MET A 301 -44.80 -40.89 19.22
C MET A 301 -44.58 -42.40 19.41
N ARG A 302 -45.46 -43.24 18.86
CA ARG A 302 -45.36 -44.70 18.97
C ARG A 302 -44.51 -45.28 17.83
N ALA A 303 -44.14 -46.55 17.94
CA ALA A 303 -43.45 -47.25 16.86
C ALA A 303 -44.32 -47.31 15.59
N GLU A 304 -45.63 -47.51 15.74
CA GLU A 304 -46.64 -47.47 14.67
C GLU A 304 -46.59 -46.16 13.85
N ASP A 305 -46.44 -45.01 14.51
CA ASP A 305 -46.31 -43.71 13.83
C ASP A 305 -45.06 -43.65 12.92
N VAL A 306 -43.97 -44.27 13.37
CA VAL A 306 -42.72 -44.37 12.59
C VAL A 306 -42.92 -45.30 11.41
N THR A 307 -43.47 -46.49 11.63
CA THR A 307 -43.66 -47.49 10.57
C THR A 307 -44.60 -46.99 9.48
N ASP A 308 -45.68 -46.29 9.85
CA ASP A 308 -46.57 -45.65 8.89
C ASP A 308 -45.84 -44.64 7.99
N THR A 309 -44.95 -43.85 8.60
CA THR A 309 -44.16 -42.86 7.85
C THR A 309 -43.13 -43.54 6.95
N LEU A 310 -42.55 -44.66 7.40
CA LEU A 310 -41.64 -45.47 6.59
C LEU A 310 -42.34 -46.15 5.42
N ASP A 311 -43.57 -46.63 5.59
CA ASP A 311 -44.38 -47.17 4.49
C ASP A 311 -44.63 -46.11 3.41
N MET A 312 -44.97 -44.88 3.82
CA MET A 312 -45.08 -43.74 2.90
C MET A 312 -43.75 -43.48 2.17
N ALA A 313 -42.63 -43.54 2.88
CA ALA A 313 -41.30 -43.32 2.29
C ALA A 313 -40.90 -44.43 1.31
N LEU A 314 -41.17 -45.70 1.65
CA LEU A 314 -40.90 -46.86 0.79
C LEU A 314 -41.71 -46.79 -0.49
N ALA A 315 -43.00 -46.45 -0.40
CA ALA A 315 -43.85 -46.25 -1.57
C ALA A 315 -43.38 -45.07 -2.44
N ALA A 316 -43.09 -43.92 -1.83
CA ALA A 316 -42.68 -42.70 -2.56
C ALA A 316 -41.31 -42.86 -3.26
N SER A 317 -40.40 -43.60 -2.66
CA SER A 317 -39.06 -43.87 -3.22
C SER A 317 -39.02 -45.03 -4.23
N GLY A 318 -40.09 -45.84 -4.30
CA GLY A 318 -40.11 -47.12 -5.02
C GLY A 318 -39.20 -48.18 -4.40
N CYS A 319 -38.79 -47.97 -3.14
CA CYS A 319 -37.94 -48.90 -2.39
C CYS A 319 -38.74 -50.06 -1.78
N ASP A 320 -40.04 -50.17 -2.02
CA ASP A 320 -40.91 -51.30 -1.67
C ASP A 320 -40.86 -52.44 -2.71
N HIS A 321 -40.50 -52.15 -3.96
CA HIS A 321 -40.46 -53.14 -5.04
C HIS A 321 -39.38 -54.24 -4.85
N ALA A 322 -39.62 -55.45 -5.36
CA ALA A 322 -38.72 -56.59 -5.17
C ALA A 322 -37.34 -56.46 -5.87
N ASN A 323 -37.23 -55.63 -6.91
CA ASN A 323 -36.05 -55.50 -7.76
C ASN A 323 -35.13 -54.31 -7.41
N VAL A 324 -35.20 -53.78 -6.19
CA VAL A 324 -34.40 -52.62 -5.79
C VAL A 324 -32.99 -53.09 -5.45
N LEU A 325 -31.98 -52.36 -5.93
CA LEU A 325 -30.56 -52.70 -5.78
C LEU A 325 -30.10 -52.80 -4.30
N HIS A 326 -30.73 -52.02 -3.43
CA HIS A 326 -30.50 -52.03 -1.98
C HIS A 326 -31.68 -51.39 -1.26
N ARG A 327 -32.02 -51.91 -0.08
CA ARG A 327 -32.95 -51.25 0.85
C ARG A 327 -32.19 -50.18 1.65
N PRO A 328 -32.82 -49.06 1.98
CA PRO A 328 -32.18 -47.98 2.72
C PRO A 328 -31.82 -48.43 4.14
N ARG A 329 -30.69 -47.92 4.64
CA ARG A 329 -30.32 -48.05 6.05
C ARG A 329 -31.04 -46.97 6.85
N LEU A 330 -31.76 -47.34 7.90
CA LEU A 330 -32.41 -46.36 8.78
C LEU A 330 -31.42 -45.86 9.81
N LEU A 331 -31.34 -44.55 9.99
CA LEU A 331 -30.62 -43.87 11.06
C LEU A 331 -31.62 -43.11 11.92
N SER A 332 -31.68 -43.46 13.20
CA SER A 332 -32.54 -42.77 14.18
C SER A 332 -31.82 -42.56 15.50
N ASP A 333 -32.41 -41.73 16.36
CA ASP A 333 -32.00 -41.58 17.76
C ASP A 333 -32.37 -42.80 18.61
N ASN A 334 -32.10 -42.67 19.91
CA ASN A 334 -32.42 -43.68 20.92
C ASN A 334 -33.75 -43.35 21.62
N GLY A 335 -34.69 -42.68 20.94
CA GLY A 335 -36.01 -42.40 21.45
C GLY A 335 -36.80 -43.69 21.71
N PRO A 336 -37.79 -43.69 22.63
CA PRO A 336 -38.54 -44.89 22.99
C PRO A 336 -39.23 -45.58 21.80
N SER A 337 -39.77 -44.81 20.84
CA SER A 337 -40.36 -45.32 19.60
C SER A 337 -39.34 -46.06 18.73
N TYR A 338 -38.08 -45.62 18.75
CA TYR A 338 -37.00 -46.18 17.94
C TYR A 338 -36.28 -47.36 18.59
N ILE A 339 -36.48 -47.58 19.89
CA ILE A 339 -35.95 -48.75 20.63
C ILE A 339 -37.00 -49.87 20.72
N ALA A 340 -38.27 -49.56 20.44
CA ALA A 340 -39.37 -50.52 20.51
C ALA A 340 -39.11 -51.79 19.65
N GLY A 341 -39.43 -52.96 20.22
CA GLY A 341 -39.29 -54.24 19.52
C GLY A 341 -40.10 -54.31 18.23
N GLU A 342 -41.28 -53.69 18.24
CA GLU A 342 -42.16 -53.56 17.07
C GLU A 342 -41.47 -52.91 15.86
N LEU A 343 -40.68 -51.84 16.08
CA LEU A 343 -39.91 -51.23 15.00
C LEU A 343 -38.79 -52.15 14.51
N ALA A 344 -38.13 -52.89 15.42
CA ALA A 344 -37.08 -53.84 15.03
C ALA A 344 -37.64 -54.96 14.16
N GLU A 345 -38.80 -55.52 14.53
CA GLU A 345 -39.53 -56.52 13.75
C GLU A 345 -39.93 -55.98 12.37
N TYR A 346 -40.46 -54.76 12.31
CA TYR A 346 -40.81 -54.10 11.05
C TYR A 346 -39.60 -53.90 10.12
N ILE A 347 -38.46 -53.46 10.66
CA ILE A 347 -37.23 -53.23 9.88
C ILE A 347 -36.71 -54.56 9.32
N GLU A 348 -36.73 -55.62 10.12
CA GLU A 348 -36.32 -56.96 9.67
C GLU A 348 -37.27 -57.50 8.59
N ALA A 349 -38.58 -57.36 8.76
CA ALA A 349 -39.59 -57.77 7.78
C ALA A 349 -39.41 -57.06 6.42
N ASN A 350 -39.05 -55.77 6.45
CA ASN A 350 -38.77 -54.97 5.25
C ASN A 350 -37.35 -55.15 4.70
N ARG A 351 -36.53 -56.02 5.29
CA ARG A 351 -35.12 -56.27 4.93
C ARG A 351 -34.28 -54.99 4.93
N MET A 352 -34.62 -54.05 5.80
CA MET A 352 -33.85 -52.85 6.07
C MET A 352 -32.82 -53.14 7.17
N SER A 353 -31.89 -52.21 7.38
CA SER A 353 -30.99 -52.28 8.53
C SER A 353 -31.07 -51.00 9.34
N HIS A 354 -30.92 -51.12 10.66
CA HIS A 354 -31.04 -50.01 11.59
C HIS A 354 -29.69 -49.66 12.19
N VAL A 355 -29.31 -48.40 12.05
CA VAL A 355 -28.15 -47.81 12.70
C VAL A 355 -28.67 -46.86 13.76
N ARG A 356 -28.30 -47.11 15.01
CA ARG A 356 -28.58 -46.17 16.10
C ARG A 356 -27.39 -45.26 16.29
N GLY A 357 -27.66 -43.99 16.63
CA GLY A 357 -26.59 -43.05 17.01
C GLY A 357 -25.76 -43.62 18.16
N ALA A 358 -24.47 -43.84 17.93
CA ALA A 358 -23.56 -44.31 18.98
C ALA A 358 -23.34 -43.21 20.03
N PRO A 359 -23.20 -43.56 21.33
CA PRO A 359 -22.76 -42.61 22.34
C PRO A 359 -21.46 -41.93 21.90
N PHE A 360 -21.37 -40.60 21.99
CA PHE A 360 -20.24 -39.76 21.56
C PHE A 360 -20.05 -39.50 20.05
N HIS A 361 -21.04 -39.80 19.20
CA HIS A 361 -21.06 -39.33 17.79
C HIS A 361 -22.27 -38.40 17.50
N PRO A 362 -22.30 -37.18 18.09
CA PRO A 362 -23.39 -36.20 17.94
C PRO A 362 -23.61 -35.72 16.48
N GLN A 363 -22.74 -36.11 15.56
CA GLN A 363 -22.74 -35.64 14.17
C GLN A 363 -23.53 -36.54 13.23
N THR A 364 -24.11 -37.67 13.66
CA THR A 364 -24.81 -38.58 12.73
C THR A 364 -26.20 -38.08 12.33
N GLN A 365 -26.94 -37.42 13.22
CA GLN A 365 -28.34 -36.96 13.00
C GLN A 365 -28.50 -35.46 12.73
N GLY A 366 -27.42 -34.70 12.73
CA GLY A 366 -27.48 -33.23 12.62
C GLY A 366 -28.09 -32.70 11.31
N LYS A 367 -28.39 -33.55 10.33
CA LYS A 367 -29.02 -33.18 9.06
C LYS A 367 -30.53 -33.01 9.23
N ILE A 368 -31.21 -34.01 9.80
CA ILE A 368 -32.65 -33.94 10.08
C ILE A 368 -32.96 -32.95 11.21
N GLU A 369 -32.11 -32.86 12.24
CA GLU A 369 -32.26 -31.85 13.30
C GLU A 369 -32.16 -30.42 12.75
N ARG A 370 -31.19 -30.15 11.88
CA ARG A 370 -31.05 -28.85 11.20
C ARG A 370 -32.26 -28.55 10.31
N TRP A 371 -32.83 -29.57 9.68
CA TRP A 371 -34.06 -29.44 8.92
C TRP A 371 -35.23 -29.04 9.83
N HIS A 372 -35.45 -29.75 10.94
CA HIS A 372 -36.45 -29.42 11.95
C HIS A 372 -36.31 -27.99 12.47
N GLN A 373 -35.07 -27.54 12.75
CA GLN A 373 -34.81 -26.16 13.16
C GLN A 373 -35.23 -25.16 12.08
N THR A 374 -34.93 -25.45 10.82
CA THR A 374 -35.27 -24.59 9.68
C THR A 374 -36.79 -24.51 9.48
N LEU A 375 -37.49 -25.66 9.57
CA LEU A 375 -38.94 -25.74 9.52
C LEU A 375 -39.57 -24.92 10.64
N LYS A 376 -39.14 -25.16 11.90
CA LYS A 376 -39.64 -24.45 13.08
C LYS A 376 -39.44 -22.94 12.97
N ASN A 377 -38.28 -22.48 12.49
CA ASN A 377 -38.04 -21.05 12.30
C ASN A 377 -38.97 -20.40 11.26
N ARG A 378 -39.49 -21.16 10.29
CA ARG A 378 -40.41 -20.64 9.27
C ARG A 378 -41.86 -20.77 9.70
N VAL A 379 -42.24 -21.87 10.36
CA VAL A 379 -43.61 -22.15 10.80
C VAL A 379 -43.97 -21.46 12.12
N LEU A 380 -43.04 -21.33 13.09
CA LEU A 380 -43.30 -20.71 14.40
C LEU A 380 -43.34 -19.16 14.37
N LEU A 381 -43.09 -18.54 13.22
CA LEU A 381 -43.26 -17.09 13.05
C LEU A 381 -44.75 -16.70 12.94
N GLU A 382 -45.61 -17.67 12.62
CA GLU A 382 -47.04 -17.47 12.45
C GLU A 382 -47.80 -18.28 13.50
N ASN A 383 -48.25 -17.62 14.57
CA ASN A 383 -49.07 -18.25 15.61
C ASN A 383 -50.50 -18.51 15.07
N TYR A 384 -50.70 -19.59 14.32
CA TYR A 384 -52.03 -20.06 13.86
C TYR A 384 -52.13 -21.60 14.04
N PHE A 385 -53.03 -22.12 14.88
CA PHE A 385 -54.49 -22.40 14.75
C PHE A 385 -54.80 -23.60 13.83
N LEU A 386 -55.76 -24.47 14.25
CA LEU A 386 -56.27 -25.75 13.67
C LEU A 386 -55.22 -26.78 13.13
N PRO A 387 -55.36 -28.09 13.41
CA PRO A 387 -54.44 -29.11 12.90
C PRO A 387 -54.23 -29.13 11.37
N GLY A 388 -55.29 -28.84 10.59
CA GLY A 388 -55.21 -28.85 9.13
C GLY A 388 -54.40 -27.69 8.53
N ASP A 389 -54.40 -26.52 9.17
CA ASP A 389 -53.60 -25.38 8.69
C ASP A 389 -52.11 -25.64 8.89
N LEU A 390 -51.74 -26.28 10.02
CA LEU A 390 -50.37 -26.72 10.27
C LEU A 390 -49.89 -27.71 9.19
N GLU A 391 -50.74 -28.68 8.82
CA GLU A 391 -50.44 -29.66 7.78
C GLU A 391 -50.16 -28.98 6.43
N GLN A 392 -51.01 -28.03 6.01
CA GLN A 392 -50.81 -27.27 4.76
C GLN A 392 -49.53 -26.43 4.78
N GLN A 393 -49.19 -25.82 5.91
CA GLN A 393 -47.96 -25.04 6.05
C GLN A 393 -46.71 -25.91 5.97
N ILE A 394 -46.74 -27.10 6.58
CA ILE A 394 -45.65 -28.08 6.48
C ILE A 394 -45.53 -28.58 5.04
N GLU A 395 -46.64 -28.89 4.37
CA GLU A 395 -46.65 -29.32 2.97
C GLU A 395 -46.01 -28.25 2.05
N ALA A 396 -46.46 -27.00 2.15
CA ALA A 396 -45.91 -25.89 1.38
C ALA A 396 -44.41 -25.68 1.67
N PHE A 397 -44.00 -25.83 2.93
CA PHE A 397 -42.59 -25.76 3.31
C PHE A 397 -41.77 -26.89 2.69
N VAL A 398 -42.25 -28.13 2.77
CA VAL A 398 -41.56 -29.32 2.22
C VAL A 398 -41.41 -29.18 0.71
N GLU A 399 -42.45 -28.75 0.00
CA GLU A 399 -42.41 -28.51 -1.44
C GLU A 399 -41.35 -27.46 -1.80
N HIS A 400 -41.36 -26.31 -1.10
CA HIS A 400 -40.34 -25.27 -1.31
C HIS A 400 -38.93 -25.77 -0.96
N TYR A 401 -38.76 -26.50 0.14
CA TYR A 401 -37.49 -27.05 0.58
C TYR A 401 -36.91 -28.03 -0.45
N ASN A 402 -37.72 -28.98 -0.92
CA ASN A 402 -37.30 -30.03 -1.84
C ASN A 402 -37.02 -29.48 -3.26
N HIS A 403 -37.86 -28.58 -3.75
CA HIS A 403 -37.89 -28.22 -5.18
C HIS A 403 -37.36 -26.83 -5.50
N GLN A 404 -37.24 -25.92 -4.53
CA GLN A 404 -36.90 -24.52 -4.80
C GLN A 404 -35.67 -24.03 -4.03
N ARG A 405 -35.41 -24.56 -2.82
CA ARG A 405 -34.32 -24.12 -1.97
C ARG A 405 -32.97 -24.68 -2.45
N TYR A 406 -31.95 -23.81 -2.57
CA TYR A 406 -30.60 -24.25 -2.93
C TYR A 406 -29.76 -24.60 -1.70
N HIS A 407 -29.21 -25.81 -1.71
CA HIS A 407 -28.39 -26.33 -0.60
C HIS A 407 -26.91 -26.16 -0.86
N GLU A 408 -26.20 -25.42 0.00
CA GLU A 408 -24.76 -25.21 -0.12
C GLU A 408 -23.97 -26.52 -0.07
N SER A 409 -24.38 -27.45 0.80
CA SER A 409 -23.77 -28.78 0.92
C SER A 409 -24.02 -29.70 -0.28
N LEU A 410 -24.87 -29.29 -1.22
CA LEU A 410 -25.14 -29.99 -2.48
C LEU A 410 -24.69 -29.15 -3.69
N ASP A 411 -23.66 -28.32 -3.54
CA ASP A 411 -23.16 -27.42 -4.59
C ASP A 411 -24.24 -26.49 -5.17
N ASN A 412 -25.18 -26.07 -4.32
CA ASN A 412 -26.32 -25.20 -4.66
C ASN A 412 -27.27 -25.81 -5.70
N VAL A 413 -27.45 -27.13 -5.71
CA VAL A 413 -28.63 -27.76 -6.36
C VAL A 413 -29.74 -27.93 -5.33
N THR A 414 -30.96 -28.18 -5.80
CA THR A 414 -32.09 -28.48 -4.90
C THR A 414 -32.00 -29.92 -4.40
N PRO A 415 -32.59 -30.26 -3.24
CA PRO A 415 -32.66 -31.64 -2.79
C PRO A 415 -33.28 -32.58 -3.83
N ALA A 416 -34.33 -32.14 -4.52
CA ALA A 416 -34.95 -32.90 -5.61
C ALA A 416 -33.99 -33.10 -6.80
N ASP A 417 -33.16 -32.13 -7.15
CA ASP A 417 -32.16 -32.30 -8.22
C ASP A 417 -31.10 -33.33 -7.85
N ALA A 418 -30.69 -33.38 -6.57
CA ALA A 418 -29.76 -34.38 -6.08
C ALA A 418 -30.40 -35.78 -6.01
N TYR A 419 -31.62 -35.88 -5.47
CA TYR A 419 -32.34 -37.14 -5.31
C TYR A 419 -32.64 -37.82 -6.66
N PHE A 420 -33.13 -37.05 -7.64
CA PHE A 420 -33.44 -37.57 -8.98
C PHE A 420 -32.24 -37.59 -9.95
N GLY A 421 -31.01 -37.45 -9.46
CA GLY A 421 -29.79 -37.60 -10.26
C GLY A 421 -29.52 -36.49 -11.29
N ARG A 422 -30.15 -35.31 -11.14
CA ARG A 422 -29.99 -34.15 -12.05
C ARG A 422 -28.82 -33.24 -11.67
N ALA A 423 -28.29 -33.36 -10.45
CA ALA A 423 -27.24 -32.49 -9.91
C ALA A 423 -26.01 -32.35 -10.82
N ALA A 424 -25.41 -33.46 -11.27
CA ALA A 424 -24.20 -33.44 -12.10
C ALA A 424 -24.42 -32.69 -13.44
N ALA A 425 -25.59 -32.85 -14.05
CA ALA A 425 -25.94 -32.16 -15.29
C ALA A 425 -26.10 -30.64 -15.07
N ILE A 426 -26.72 -30.24 -13.96
CA ILE A 426 -26.90 -28.83 -13.59
C ILE A 426 -25.55 -28.16 -13.32
N ILE A 427 -24.67 -28.80 -12.54
CA ILE A 427 -23.34 -28.29 -12.23
C ILE A 427 -22.54 -28.08 -13.52
N LYS A 428 -22.48 -29.10 -14.39
CA LYS A 428 -21.79 -29.01 -15.70
C LYS A 428 -22.37 -27.91 -16.59
N ARG A 429 -23.69 -27.69 -16.54
CA ARG A 429 -24.36 -26.60 -17.26
C ARG A 429 -23.91 -25.23 -16.74
N ARG A 430 -23.86 -25.04 -15.42
CA ARG A 430 -23.40 -23.79 -14.78
C ARG A 430 -21.94 -23.50 -15.09
N GLU A 431 -21.06 -24.51 -15.10
CA GLU A 431 -19.67 -24.36 -15.53
C GLU A 431 -19.55 -23.87 -16.98
N ARG A 432 -20.36 -24.43 -17.89
CA ARG A 432 -20.40 -23.99 -19.28
C ARG A 432 -20.89 -22.55 -19.41
N ILE A 433 -21.92 -22.16 -18.66
CA ILE A 433 -22.43 -20.78 -18.60
C ILE A 433 -21.32 -19.84 -18.12
N LYS A 434 -20.66 -20.18 -17.00
CA LYS A 434 -19.54 -19.41 -16.45
C LYS A 434 -18.44 -19.18 -17.46
N ARG A 435 -17.99 -20.23 -18.16
CA ARG A 435 -16.96 -20.10 -19.19
C ARG A 435 -17.40 -19.15 -20.31
N LYS A 436 -18.61 -19.33 -20.85
CA LYS A 436 -19.15 -18.47 -21.91
C LYS A 436 -19.28 -17.02 -21.47
N THR A 437 -19.76 -16.75 -20.25
CA THR A 437 -19.88 -15.40 -19.71
C THR A 437 -18.51 -14.72 -19.60
N LEU A 438 -17.49 -15.43 -19.10
CA LEU A 438 -16.14 -14.88 -18.98
C LEU A 438 -15.48 -14.62 -20.35
N GLU A 439 -15.67 -15.51 -21.32
CA GLU A 439 -15.23 -15.31 -22.70
C GLU A 439 -15.89 -14.08 -23.33
N HIS A 440 -17.21 -13.96 -23.18
CA HIS A 440 -17.97 -12.81 -23.67
C HIS A 440 -17.46 -11.50 -23.06
N ARG A 441 -17.25 -11.44 -21.74
CA ARG A 441 -16.70 -10.24 -21.07
C ARG A 441 -15.30 -9.87 -21.59
N ARG A 442 -14.42 -10.86 -21.79
CA ARG A 442 -13.08 -10.62 -22.37
C ARG A 442 -13.17 -10.05 -23.78
N LEU A 443 -14.08 -10.57 -24.61
CA LEU A 443 -14.29 -10.09 -25.97
C LEU A 443 -14.81 -8.65 -25.98
N GLN A 444 -15.80 -8.33 -25.15
CA GLN A 444 -16.31 -6.97 -25.00
C GLN A 444 -15.22 -6.00 -24.52
N HIS A 445 -14.41 -6.40 -23.53
CA HIS A 445 -13.30 -5.57 -23.06
C HIS A 445 -12.28 -5.30 -24.17
N ARG A 446 -11.94 -6.30 -25.00
CA ARG A 446 -11.04 -6.11 -26.15
C ARG A 446 -11.64 -5.16 -27.19
N LYS A 447 -12.94 -5.30 -27.51
CA LYS A 447 -13.64 -4.42 -28.44
C LYS A 447 -13.68 -2.96 -27.99
N LEU A 448 -13.82 -2.72 -26.69
CA LEU A 448 -13.81 -1.37 -26.13
C LEU A 448 -12.40 -0.76 -26.02
N ALA A 449 -11.36 -1.61 -26.02
CA ALA A 449 -9.96 -1.19 -25.90
C ALA A 449 -9.26 -0.99 -27.25
N ALA A 450 -9.76 -1.63 -28.31
CA ALA A 450 -9.49 -1.26 -29.71
C ALA A 450 -10.27 0.01 -30.06
#